data_AF-A0A816WZR5-F1
#
_entry.id   AF-A0A816WZR5-F1
#
_cell.length_a   1.000
_cell.length_b   1.000
_cell.length_c   1.000
_cell.angle_alpha   90.00
_cell.angle_beta   90.00
_cell.angle_gamma   90.00
#
_symmetry.space_group_name_H-M   'P 1'
#
loop_
_entity.id
_entity.type
_entity.pdbx_description
1 polymer ?
#
loop_
_entity_poly.entity_id
_entity_poly.type
_entity_poly.pdbx_seq_one_letter_code
_entity_poly.pdbx_strand_id
1 'polypeptide(L)'
;MTTIYPTLGFSEYIPLSTRHYQVRGKLLSIGDHFKIKDQLGNDMFVVRSKILSIGDHMVLEDTIGNGLIKIRQVVLHLLPTFDIKSIARGEFSRSLAQIKQNFTFFHKKFTIDSVYGKYVLEASDVMAHSFTLSKGNRNVAVISKYYLSATDSYDVEIDNNENQPFILALVIVINQILYTFHWQKLTMLR
;
A
#
# COMPACT_ATOMS: atom_id res chain seq x y z
N MET A 1 17.49 25.25 6.94
CA MET A 1 16.67 24.75 8.06
C MET A 1 16.35 23.30 7.77
N THR A 2 17.10 22.38 8.37
CA THR A 2 16.93 20.94 8.17
C THR A 2 15.91 20.46 9.19
N THR A 3 14.74 20.03 8.73
CA THR A 3 13.73 19.43 9.61
C THR A 3 14.24 18.07 10.07
N ILE A 4 14.60 17.99 11.36
CA ILE A 4 14.99 16.75 12.01
C ILE A 4 13.72 16.05 12.44
N TYR A 5 13.40 14.90 11.84
CA TYR A 5 12.36 14.02 12.36
C TYR A 5 12.93 13.29 13.58
N PRO A 6 12.26 13.32 14.75
CA PRO A 6 12.73 12.60 15.92
C PRO A 6 12.61 11.09 15.67
N THR A 7 13.75 10.41 15.58
CA THR A 7 13.84 8.94 15.55
C THR A 7 13.55 8.40 16.95
N LEU A 8 12.28 8.13 17.24
CA LEU A 8 11.90 7.35 18.41
C LEU A 8 12.18 5.87 18.11
N GLY A 9 13.34 5.42 18.60
CA GLY A 9 13.76 4.04 18.88
C GLY A 9 13.16 2.91 18.05
N PHE A 10 13.83 2.55 16.95
CA PHE A 10 13.75 1.20 16.39
C PHE A 10 15.15 0.74 15.96
N SER A 11 15.77 -0.07 16.81
CA SER A 11 16.96 -0.85 16.48
C SER A 11 16.51 -2.15 15.82
N GLU A 12 16.12 -2.08 14.55
CA GLU A 12 16.06 -3.25 13.69
C GLU A 12 16.46 -2.83 12.28
N TYR A 13 17.37 -3.62 11.70
CA TYR A 13 18.11 -3.37 10.47
C TYR A 13 17.27 -2.73 9.35
N ILE A 14 17.38 -1.40 9.18
CA ILE A 14 16.94 -0.73 7.95
C ILE A 14 18.07 -0.97 6.92
N PRO A 15 17.79 -1.56 5.75
CA PRO A 15 18.80 -1.73 4.72
C PRO A 15 19.39 -0.36 4.36
N LEU A 16 20.73 -0.25 4.29
CA LEU A 16 21.48 1.01 4.12
C LEU A 16 21.14 1.81 2.84
N SER A 17 20.24 1.29 2.00
CA SER A 17 19.77 1.94 0.79
C SER A 17 18.26 1.70 0.61
N THR A 18 17.46 2.68 1.02
CA THR A 18 16.00 2.73 0.85
C THR A 18 15.60 3.83 -0.13
N ARG A 19 14.38 3.74 -0.66
CA ARG A 19 13.66 4.84 -1.31
C ARG A 19 12.45 5.20 -0.48
N HIS A 20 12.24 6.51 -0.31
CA HIS A 20 11.09 7.04 0.42
C HIS A 20 10.06 7.57 -0.57
N TYR A 21 8.80 7.24 -0.30
CA TYR A 21 7.67 7.70 -1.06
C TYR A 21 6.60 8.31 -0.15
N GLN A 22 5.99 9.38 -0.61
CA GLN A 22 4.81 9.95 -0.02
C GLN A 22 3.57 9.44 -0.77
N VAL A 23 2.69 8.72 -0.06
CA VAL A 23 1.44 8.16 -0.57
C VAL A 23 0.26 8.84 0.09
N ARG A 24 -0.72 9.33 -0.69
CA ARG A 24 -1.94 9.92 -0.12
C ARG A 24 -2.83 8.83 0.48
N GLY A 25 -3.33 9.08 1.69
CA GLY A 25 -4.11 8.13 2.48
C GLY A 25 -5.61 8.12 2.17
N LYS A 26 -6.19 9.27 1.82
CA LYS A 26 -7.54 9.29 1.24
C LYS A 26 -7.45 8.82 -0.21
N LEU A 27 -7.49 7.51 -0.39
CA LEU A 27 -7.46 6.88 -1.70
C LEU A 27 -8.83 7.07 -2.37
N LEU A 28 -8.79 7.89 -3.42
CA LEU A 28 -9.69 8.06 -4.57
C LEU A 28 -11.17 7.66 -4.42
N SER A 29 -12.04 8.61 -4.77
CA SER A 29 -13.37 8.27 -5.27
C SER A 29 -13.29 7.64 -6.67
N ILE A 30 -14.35 6.95 -7.08
CA ILE A 30 -14.47 6.39 -8.42
C ILE A 30 -14.19 7.48 -9.48
N GLY A 31 -13.22 7.22 -10.37
CA GLY A 31 -12.81 8.14 -11.44
C GLY A 31 -11.73 9.17 -11.07
N ASP A 32 -11.27 9.19 -9.82
CA ASP A 32 -10.22 10.10 -9.37
C ASP A 32 -8.80 9.53 -9.64
N HIS A 33 -7.76 10.34 -9.48
CA HIS A 33 -6.36 9.92 -9.53
C HIS A 33 -5.46 10.69 -8.55
N PHE A 34 -4.37 10.07 -8.09
CA PHE A 34 -3.37 10.72 -7.23
C PHE A 34 -1.95 10.36 -7.65
N LYS A 35 -0.99 11.17 -7.20
CA LYS A 35 0.43 10.97 -7.48
C LYS A 35 1.14 10.48 -6.24
N ILE A 36 2.09 9.56 -6.44
CA ILE A 36 3.05 9.13 -5.44
C ILE A 36 4.33 9.89 -5.70
N LYS A 37 4.86 10.53 -4.66
CA LYS A 37 6.03 11.39 -4.76
C LYS A 37 7.23 10.80 -4.05
N ASP A 38 8.44 11.17 -4.46
CA ASP A 38 9.64 10.93 -3.66
C ASP A 38 9.79 11.98 -2.54
N GLN A 39 10.82 11.82 -1.71
CA GLN A 39 11.20 12.76 -0.64
C GLN A 39 11.56 14.18 -1.11
N LEU A 40 11.84 14.36 -2.40
CA LEU A 40 12.13 15.67 -3.01
C LEU A 40 10.87 16.31 -3.59
N GLY A 41 9.72 15.63 -3.52
CA GLY A 41 8.45 16.08 -4.06
C GLY A 41 8.25 15.81 -5.56
N ASN A 42 9.16 15.06 -6.18
CA ASN A 42 9.03 14.66 -7.58
C ASN A 42 7.96 13.59 -7.72
N ASP A 43 7.13 13.71 -8.77
CA ASP A 43 6.16 12.69 -9.09
C ASP A 43 6.90 11.43 -9.60
N MET A 44 6.67 10.29 -8.94
CA MET A 44 7.31 9.01 -9.28
C MET A 44 6.33 8.05 -9.95
N PHE A 45 5.07 8.05 -9.51
CA PHE A 45 4.01 7.22 -10.05
C PHE A 45 2.65 7.92 -9.99
N VAL A 46 1.70 7.45 -10.78
CA VAL A 46 0.31 7.89 -10.76
C VAL A 46 -0.60 6.70 -10.50
N VAL A 47 -1.55 6.85 -9.61
CA VAL A 47 -2.58 5.85 -9.34
C VAL A 47 -3.91 6.39 -9.84
N ARG A 48 -4.57 5.65 -10.73
CA ARG A 48 -5.87 6.00 -11.29
C ARG A 48 -6.93 4.99 -10.88
N SER A 49 -8.06 5.48 -10.38
CA SER A 49 -9.27 4.68 -10.18
C SER A 49 -10.05 4.67 -11.49
N LYS A 50 -10.39 3.48 -12.01
CA LYS A 50 -11.17 3.34 -13.24
C LYS A 50 -12.64 3.09 -12.92
N ILE A 51 -13.51 3.84 -13.57
CA ILE A 51 -14.96 3.61 -13.57
C ILE A 51 -15.21 2.40 -14.47
N LEU A 52 -15.28 1.20 -13.89
CA LEU A 52 -15.73 -0.01 -14.59
C LEU A 52 -16.93 -0.61 -13.84
N SER A 53 -17.82 -1.26 -14.57
CA SER A 53 -19.18 -1.61 -14.15
C SER A 53 -19.28 -2.62 -12.97
N ILE A 54 -18.20 -3.30 -12.56
CA ILE A 54 -18.20 -4.23 -11.41
C ILE A 54 -16.82 -4.27 -10.71
N GLY A 55 -16.77 -3.78 -9.46
CA GLY A 55 -15.61 -3.84 -8.57
C GLY A 55 -14.59 -2.70 -8.74
N ASP A 56 -13.93 -2.33 -7.65
CA ASP A 56 -12.91 -1.26 -7.66
C ASP A 56 -11.66 -1.73 -8.41
N HIS A 57 -11.25 -0.91 -9.37
CA HIS A 57 -10.07 -1.15 -10.20
C HIS A 57 -9.15 0.06 -10.11
N MET A 58 -7.94 -0.16 -9.61
CA MET A 58 -6.88 0.85 -9.62
C MET A 58 -5.76 0.41 -10.56
N VAL A 59 -5.17 1.38 -11.26
CA VAL A 59 -3.97 1.17 -12.08
C VAL A 59 -2.87 2.08 -11.56
N LEU A 60 -1.73 1.48 -11.24
CA LEU A 60 -0.49 2.19 -10.95
C LEU A 60 0.28 2.34 -12.27
N GLU A 61 0.59 3.57 -12.62
CA GLU A 61 1.25 4.01 -13.84
C GLU A 61 2.59 4.69 -13.50
N ASP A 62 3.54 4.63 -14.43
CA ASP A 62 4.71 5.52 -14.38
C ASP A 62 4.31 6.98 -14.73
N THR A 63 5.29 7.89 -14.68
CA THR A 63 5.07 9.32 -14.94
C THR A 63 4.69 9.65 -16.38
N ILE A 64 4.96 8.74 -17.32
CA ILE A 64 4.62 8.91 -18.74
C ILE A 64 3.30 8.22 -19.11
N GLY A 65 2.63 7.58 -18.15
CA GLY A 65 1.30 6.99 -18.29
C GLY A 65 1.30 5.50 -18.68
N ASN A 66 2.44 4.82 -18.64
CA ASN A 66 2.45 3.38 -18.84
C ASN A 66 1.93 2.67 -17.60
N GLY A 67 0.88 1.87 -17.77
CA GLY A 67 0.38 0.99 -16.71
C GLY A 67 1.44 -0.04 -16.33
N LEU A 68 1.78 -0.09 -15.04
CA LEU A 68 2.74 -1.04 -14.47
C LEU A 68 1.99 -2.18 -13.77
N ILE A 69 1.05 -1.81 -12.91
CA ILE A 69 0.33 -2.75 -12.04
C ILE A 69 -1.15 -2.41 -12.02
N LYS A 70 -1.97 -3.46 -12.09
CA LYS A 70 -3.40 -3.38 -11.83
C LYS A 70 -3.73 -4.01 -10.50
N ILE A 71 -4.58 -3.33 -9.75
CA ILE A 71 -5.18 -3.79 -8.50
C ILE A 71 -6.69 -3.97 -8.76
N ARG A 72 -7.23 -5.13 -8.40
CA ARG A 72 -8.65 -5.44 -8.53
C ARG A 72 -9.20 -6.00 -7.23
N GLN A 73 -10.30 -5.44 -6.74
CA GLN A 73 -11.05 -6.06 -5.66
C GLN A 73 -11.90 -7.22 -6.20
N VAL A 74 -11.84 -8.37 -5.52
CA VAL A 74 -12.69 -9.53 -5.79
C VAL A 74 -13.95 -9.42 -4.93
N VAL A 75 -15.09 -9.11 -5.56
CA VAL A 75 -16.35 -8.74 -4.87
C VAL A 75 -17.14 -9.96 -4.37
N LEU A 76 -16.85 -11.18 -4.87
CA LEU A 76 -17.59 -12.40 -4.54
C LEU A 76 -17.10 -13.11 -3.26
N HIS A 77 -16.16 -12.53 -2.51
CA HIS A 77 -15.63 -13.14 -1.30
C HIS A 77 -16.27 -12.51 -0.06
N LEU A 78 -16.56 -13.34 0.96
CA LEU A 78 -17.07 -12.89 2.27
C LEU A 78 -16.11 -11.90 2.97
N LEU A 79 -14.82 -11.95 2.61
CA LEU A 79 -13.77 -11.08 3.12
C LEU A 79 -13.14 -10.27 2.00
N PRO A 80 -12.73 -9.01 2.25
CA PRO A 80 -11.98 -8.21 1.29
C PRO A 80 -10.77 -8.98 0.76
N THR A 81 -10.80 -9.23 -0.54
CA THR A 81 -9.74 -9.94 -1.27
C THR A 81 -9.36 -9.08 -2.47
N PHE A 82 -8.06 -8.90 -2.69
CA PHE A 82 -7.54 -8.10 -3.78
C PHE A 82 -6.53 -8.90 -4.60
N ASP A 83 -6.67 -8.82 -5.92
CA ASP A 83 -5.73 -9.37 -6.88
C ASP A 83 -4.84 -8.26 -7.42
N ILE A 84 -3.53 -8.52 -7.44
CA ILE A 84 -2.52 -7.64 -8.05
C ILE A 84 -1.96 -8.33 -9.29
N LYS A 85 -2.00 -7.66 -10.43
CA LYS A 85 -1.52 -8.20 -11.72
C LYS A 85 -0.57 -7.22 -12.40
N SER A 86 0.39 -7.75 -13.15
CA SER A 86 1.21 -6.95 -14.05
C SER A 86 0.42 -6.53 -15.29
N ILE A 87 0.83 -5.41 -15.88
CA ILE A 87 0.37 -4.98 -17.18
C ILE A 87 1.49 -5.21 -18.19
N ALA A 88 1.15 -5.81 -19.33
CA ALA A 88 2.06 -5.97 -20.46
C ALA A 88 1.30 -5.64 -21.75
N ARG A 89 1.90 -4.83 -22.64
CA ARG A 89 1.27 -4.38 -23.90
C ARG A 89 -0.11 -3.73 -23.70
N GLY A 90 -0.32 -3.05 -22.56
CA GLY A 90 -1.60 -2.43 -22.21
C GLY A 90 -2.66 -3.41 -21.70
N GLU A 91 -2.38 -4.70 -21.65
CA GLU A 91 -3.31 -5.75 -21.22
C GLU A 91 -2.87 -6.42 -19.92
N PHE A 92 -3.82 -7.12 -19.28
CA PHE A 92 -3.55 -7.87 -18.05
C PHE A 92 -2.79 -9.12 -18.40
N SER A 93 -1.63 -9.31 -17.77
CA SER A 93 -0.74 -10.41 -18.10
C SER A 93 -0.69 -11.44 -16.98
N ARG A 94 0.10 -11.18 -15.94
CA ARG A 94 0.44 -12.19 -14.93
C ARG A 94 -0.09 -11.79 -13.56
N SER A 95 -0.66 -12.76 -12.83
CA SER A 95 -0.96 -12.56 -11.41
C SER A 95 0.35 -12.41 -10.63
N LEU A 96 0.50 -11.29 -9.92
CA LEU A 96 1.67 -10.98 -9.11
C LEU A 96 1.46 -11.37 -7.66
N ALA A 97 0.28 -11.07 -7.09
CA ALA A 97 -0.05 -11.41 -5.72
C ALA A 97 -1.56 -11.45 -5.51
N GLN A 98 -1.97 -12.16 -4.46
CA GLN A 98 -3.31 -12.05 -3.89
C GLN A 98 -3.18 -11.67 -2.42
N ILE A 99 -3.92 -10.65 -2.01
CA ILE A 99 -4.00 -10.23 -0.61
C ILE A 99 -5.33 -10.70 -0.06
N LYS A 100 -5.26 -11.50 1.00
CA LYS A 100 -6.41 -11.92 1.78
C LYS A 100 -6.24 -11.42 3.20
N GLN A 101 -7.26 -10.73 3.69
CA GLN A 101 -7.29 -10.38 5.11
C GLN A 101 -7.55 -11.62 5.96
N ASN A 102 -6.72 -11.82 6.98
CA ASN A 102 -6.95 -12.84 7.98
C ASN A 102 -7.87 -12.29 9.10
N PHE A 103 -8.79 -13.11 9.58
CA PHE A 103 -9.54 -12.81 10.80
C PHE A 103 -8.58 -12.90 11.98
N THR A 104 -8.09 -11.77 12.48
CA THR A 104 -7.36 -11.74 13.75
C THR A 104 -8.01 -10.65 14.59
N PHE A 105 -8.68 -11.06 15.68
CA PHE A 105 -9.61 -10.23 16.45
C PHE A 105 -8.93 -9.03 17.14
N PHE A 106 -7.59 -9.02 17.23
CA PHE A 106 -6.82 -8.00 17.94
C PHE A 106 -5.59 -7.45 17.21
N HIS A 107 -5.12 -8.07 16.11
CA HIS A 107 -3.92 -7.62 15.40
C HIS A 107 -4.13 -7.57 13.89
N LYS A 108 -3.84 -6.43 13.26
CA LYS A 108 -3.96 -6.28 11.81
C LYS A 108 -2.76 -6.95 11.12
N LYS A 109 -2.81 -8.27 10.97
CA LYS A 109 -1.78 -9.07 10.27
C LYS A 109 -2.29 -9.49 8.90
N PHE A 110 -1.53 -9.14 7.86
CA PHE A 110 -1.83 -9.54 6.49
C PHE A 110 -0.76 -10.49 5.98
N THR A 111 -1.19 -11.60 5.39
CA THR A 111 -0.30 -12.52 4.67
C THR A 111 -0.51 -12.30 3.19
N ILE A 112 0.57 -12.12 2.45
CA ILE A 112 0.55 -11.88 1.01
C ILE A 112 1.38 -12.97 0.33
N ASP A 113 0.71 -13.78 -0.48
CA ASP A 113 1.37 -14.74 -1.36
C ASP A 113 1.59 -14.09 -2.72
N SER A 114 2.85 -14.09 -3.19
CA SER A 114 3.23 -13.44 -4.44
C SER A 114 4.26 -14.23 -5.23
N VAL A 115 4.41 -13.90 -6.52
CA VAL A 115 5.46 -14.44 -7.39
C VAL A 115 6.88 -14.05 -6.96
N TYR A 116 6.99 -13.03 -6.10
CA TYR A 116 8.27 -12.55 -5.57
C TYR A 116 8.61 -13.16 -4.21
N GLY A 117 7.75 -14.03 -3.67
CA GLY A 117 7.87 -14.62 -2.34
C GLY A 117 6.69 -14.30 -1.43
N LYS A 118 6.77 -14.79 -0.20
CA LYS A 118 5.74 -14.56 0.82
C LYS A 118 6.08 -13.32 1.64
N TYR A 119 5.12 -12.41 1.74
CA TYR A 119 5.24 -11.21 2.57
C TYR A 119 4.26 -11.28 3.73
N VAL A 120 4.66 -10.65 4.83
CA VAL A 120 3.84 -10.47 6.01
C VAL A 120 3.85 -9.00 6.36
N LEU A 121 2.66 -8.41 6.51
CA LEU A 121 2.51 -7.07 7.04
C LEU A 121 2.02 -7.17 8.50
N GLU A 122 2.72 -6.50 9.40
CA GLU A 122 2.38 -6.42 10.81
C GLU A 122 2.37 -4.96 11.27
N ALA A 123 1.48 -4.65 12.22
CA ALA A 123 1.49 -3.34 12.87
C ALA A 123 2.70 -3.25 13.81
N SER A 124 3.49 -2.19 13.67
CA SER A 124 4.72 -1.98 14.44
C SER A 124 4.44 -1.26 15.75
N ASP A 125 3.27 -0.63 15.88
CA ASP A 125 2.80 -0.01 17.12
C ASP A 125 1.39 -0.47 17.52
N VAL A 126 1.06 -0.29 18.80
CA VAL A 126 -0.21 -0.69 19.42
C VAL A 126 -1.40 0.07 18.84
N MET A 127 -1.17 1.28 18.33
CA MET A 127 -2.20 2.15 17.75
C MET A 127 -2.39 1.91 16.24
N ALA A 128 -1.61 1.00 15.65
CA ALA A 128 -1.55 0.68 14.22
C ALA A 128 -1.34 1.91 13.31
N HIS A 129 -0.44 2.80 13.70
CA HIS A 129 -0.04 3.97 12.90
C HIS A 129 1.17 3.71 12.01
N SER A 130 1.98 2.74 12.37
CA SER A 130 3.12 2.23 11.62
C SER A 130 2.94 0.74 11.33
N PHE A 131 3.38 0.34 10.15
CA PHE A 131 3.34 -1.04 9.69
C PHE A 131 4.68 -1.42 9.09
N THR A 132 5.14 -2.63 9.39
CA THR A 132 6.34 -3.21 8.78
C THR A 132 5.91 -4.30 7.81
N LEU A 133 6.45 -4.25 6.60
CA LEU A 133 6.34 -5.31 5.61
C LEU A 133 7.64 -6.12 5.62
N SER A 134 7.52 -7.42 5.87
CA SER A 134 8.64 -8.35 5.95
C SER A 134 8.52 -9.45 4.91
N LYS A 135 9.66 -9.90 4.38
CA LYS A 135 9.79 -11.00 3.43
C LYS A 135 10.73 -12.03 4.04
N GLY A 136 10.17 -13.13 4.53
CA GLY A 136 10.89 -14.02 5.44
C GLY A 136 11.29 -13.27 6.71
N ASN A 137 12.58 -13.28 7.06
CA ASN A 137 13.11 -12.60 8.26
C ASN A 137 13.69 -11.20 7.97
N ARG A 138 13.46 -10.65 6.77
CA ARG A 138 13.98 -9.33 6.39
C ARG A 138 12.86 -8.33 6.26
N ASN A 139 13.01 -7.17 6.89
CA ASN A 139 12.14 -6.02 6.70
C ASN A 139 12.46 -5.39 5.34
N VAL A 140 11.43 -5.25 4.50
CA VAL A 140 11.55 -4.79 3.12
C VAL A 140 10.88 -3.45 2.87
N ALA A 141 9.90 -3.09 3.72
CA ALA A 141 9.33 -1.77 3.73
C ALA A 141 8.76 -1.39 5.10
N VAL A 142 8.72 -0.09 5.37
CA VAL A 142 8.09 0.51 6.54
C VAL A 142 7.08 1.53 6.06
N ILE A 143 5.87 1.49 6.61
CA ILE A 143 4.79 2.42 6.30
C ILE A 143 4.45 3.18 7.57
N SER A 144 4.54 4.51 7.51
CA SER A 144 4.35 5.37 8.68
C SER A 144 3.30 6.44 8.38
N LYS A 145 2.25 6.54 9.19
CA LYS A 145 1.26 7.62 9.05
C LYS A 145 1.82 8.93 9.63
N TYR A 146 1.66 10.03 8.90
CA TYR A 146 1.99 11.35 9.43
C TYR A 146 0.99 11.78 10.51
N TYR A 147 1.45 11.98 11.76
CA TYR A 147 0.59 12.35 12.90
C TYR A 147 0.13 13.82 12.90
N LEU A 148 0.84 14.71 12.18
CA LEU A 148 0.65 16.17 12.22
C LEU A 148 0.23 16.79 10.88
N SER A 149 -0.04 16.00 9.84
CA SER A 149 -0.47 16.55 8.55
C SER A 149 -1.98 16.73 8.49
N ALA A 150 -2.43 17.91 8.04
CA ALA A 150 -3.84 18.16 7.70
C ALA A 150 -4.35 17.24 6.56
N THR A 151 -3.43 16.68 5.78
CA THR A 151 -3.69 15.68 4.73
C THR A 151 -3.45 14.27 5.26
N ASP A 152 -4.39 13.36 5.07
CA ASP A 152 -4.18 11.93 5.30
C ASP A 152 -3.11 11.44 4.30
N SER A 153 -1.89 11.17 4.78
CA SER A 153 -0.74 10.77 3.95
C SER A 153 0.15 9.84 4.75
N TYR A 154 0.81 8.94 4.02
CA TYR A 154 1.70 7.93 4.53
C TYR A 154 3.08 8.12 3.94
N ASP A 155 4.10 7.95 4.77
CA ASP A 155 5.47 7.72 4.34
C ASP A 155 5.68 6.23 4.10
N VAL A 156 6.34 5.89 3.01
CA VAL A 156 6.64 4.50 2.64
C VAL A 156 8.12 4.41 2.30
N GLU A 157 8.86 3.73 3.16
CA GLU A 157 10.26 3.41 2.94
C GLU A 157 10.37 2.01 2.36
N ILE A 158 11.10 1.84 1.26
CA ILE A 158 11.22 0.56 0.55
C ILE A 158 12.70 0.24 0.30
N ASP A 159 13.12 -0.98 0.59
CA ASP A 159 14.45 -1.49 0.25
C ASP A 159 14.69 -1.36 -1.27
N ASN A 160 15.83 -0.80 -1.68
CA ASN A 160 16.16 -0.59 -3.09
C ASN A 160 16.19 -1.87 -3.95
N ASN A 161 16.41 -3.03 -3.33
CA ASN A 161 16.46 -4.32 -4.01
C ASN A 161 15.06 -4.90 -4.29
N GLU A 162 14.00 -4.27 -3.78
CA GLU A 162 12.64 -4.72 -4.00
C GLU A 162 11.98 -4.01 -5.18
N ASN A 163 10.92 -4.63 -5.71
CA ASN A 163 10.14 -4.07 -6.80
C ASN A 163 9.27 -2.91 -6.26
N GLN A 164 9.75 -1.68 -6.47
CA GLN A 164 9.13 -0.47 -5.91
C GLN A 164 7.64 -0.34 -6.27
N PRO A 165 7.23 -0.44 -7.57
CA PRO A 165 5.81 -0.40 -7.93
C PRO A 165 4.97 -1.47 -7.22
N PHE A 166 5.50 -2.69 -7.09
CA PHE A 166 4.79 -3.80 -6.45
C PHE A 166 4.55 -3.55 -4.97
N ILE A 167 5.58 -3.11 -4.23
CA ILE A 167 5.43 -2.79 -2.82
C ILE A 167 4.45 -1.62 -2.62
N LEU A 168 4.52 -0.56 -3.44
CA LEU A 168 3.54 0.53 -3.40
C LEU A 168 2.11 0.04 -3.68
N ALA A 169 1.93 -0.89 -4.61
CA ALA A 169 0.63 -1.51 -4.87
C ALA A 169 0.10 -2.28 -3.64
N LEU A 170 0.96 -2.99 -2.92
CA LEU A 170 0.58 -3.63 -1.64
C LEU A 170 0.10 -2.59 -0.63
N VAL A 171 0.85 -1.49 -0.46
CA VAL A 171 0.48 -0.41 0.49
C VAL A 171 -0.87 0.20 0.15
N ILE A 172 -1.14 0.46 -1.13
CA ILE A 172 -2.44 0.98 -1.60
C ILE A 172 -3.58 0.01 -1.23
N VAL A 173 -3.41 -1.28 -1.50
CA VAL A 173 -4.42 -2.30 -1.15
C VAL A 173 -4.66 -2.37 0.35
N ILE A 174 -3.57 -2.40 1.14
CA ILE A 174 -3.65 -2.45 2.60
C ILE A 174 -4.41 -1.23 3.12
N ASN A 175 -4.06 -0.03 2.66
CA ASN A 175 -4.76 1.18 3.08
C ASN A 175 -6.25 1.14 2.71
N GLN A 176 -6.61 0.63 1.53
CA GLN A 176 -8.02 0.45 1.13
C GLN A 176 -8.77 -0.49 2.08
N ILE A 177 -8.14 -1.61 2.46
CA ILE A 177 -8.72 -2.55 3.43
C ILE A 177 -8.90 -1.87 4.78
N LEU A 178 -7.85 -1.23 5.30
CA LEU A 178 -7.86 -0.55 6.61
C LEU A 178 -8.89 0.57 6.68
N TYR A 179 -9.01 1.37 5.62
CA TYR A 179 -9.99 2.44 5.50
C TYR A 179 -11.42 1.89 5.46
N THR A 180 -11.68 0.86 4.65
CA THR A 180 -13.01 0.22 4.53
C THR A 180 -13.52 -0.28 5.88
N PHE A 181 -12.65 -0.90 6.69
CA PHE A 181 -13.00 -1.39 8.03
C PHE A 181 -13.38 -0.27 9.00
N HIS A 182 -12.70 0.87 8.93
CA HIS A 182 -13.01 2.01 9.79
C HIS A 182 -14.46 2.49 9.56
N TRP A 183 -14.90 2.55 8.31
CA TRP A 183 -16.27 2.95 7.97
C TRP A 183 -17.32 1.93 8.36
N GLN A 184 -17.07 0.63 8.16
CA GLN A 184 -18.03 -0.42 8.56
C GLN A 184 -18.33 -0.40 10.07
N LYS A 185 -17.31 -0.15 10.90
CA LYS A 185 -17.47 -0.06 12.35
C LYS A 185 -18.32 1.15 12.76
N LEU A 186 -18.19 2.29 12.06
CA LEU A 186 -18.98 3.49 12.31
C LEU A 186 -20.44 3.33 11.88
N THR A 187 -20.71 2.60 10.79
CA THR A 187 -22.09 2.31 10.33
C THR A 187 -22.83 1.29 11.18
N MET A 188 -22.13 0.37 11.85
CA MET A 188 -22.74 -0.61 12.77
C MET A 188 -23.03 -0.05 14.17
N LEU A 189 -22.60 1.17 14.48
CA LEU A 189 -22.85 1.86 15.75
C LEU A 189 -24.02 2.86 15.70
N ARG A 190 -24.90 2.75 14.69
CA ARG A 190 -26.20 3.44 14.63
C ARG A 190 -27.32 2.40 14.63
#